data_AF-A0A0L8VAD8-F1
#
_entry.id   AF-A0A0L8VAD8-F1
#
_cell.length_a   1.000
_cell.length_b   1.000
_cell.length_c   1.000
_cell.angle_alpha   90.00
_cell.angle_beta   90.00
_cell.angle_gamma   90.00
#
_symmetry.space_group_name_H-M   'P 1'
#
loop_
_entity.id
_entity.type
_entity.pdbx_description
1 polymer ?
#
loop_
_entity_poly.entity_id
_entity_poly.type
_entity_poly.pdbx_seq_one_letter_code
_entity_poly.pdbx_strand_id
1 'polypeptide(L)'
;MKEMKGWIFSRTKASREKNGPSDPIQFVSCQFNGSKCVNQRAKINQCLFKSHDSFVDKEYDDSIEELKTAYVATHDILGSPCASCAQLFRTRITQSMEQIHGELHRMTTGFFRWDCYKPSYEVANTMINEFRKNA
;
A
#
# COMPACT_ATOMS: atom_id res chain seq x y z
N MET A 1 15.23 12.29 -10.34
CA MET A 1 14.18 11.46 -9.71
C MET A 1 13.07 11.25 -10.74
N LYS A 2 12.81 10.02 -11.17
CA LYS A 2 11.70 9.72 -12.10
C LYS A 2 10.40 9.66 -11.28
N GLU A 3 9.41 10.46 -11.65
CA GLU A 3 8.09 10.46 -11.04
C GLU A 3 7.46 9.07 -11.15
N MET A 4 7.17 8.45 -10.02
CA MET A 4 6.33 7.24 -9.97
C MET A 4 4.88 7.68 -10.18
N LYS A 5 4.41 7.57 -11.43
CA LYS A 5 2.99 7.72 -11.77
C LYS A 5 2.20 6.54 -11.22
N GLY A 6 1.77 6.65 -9.97
CA GLY A 6 0.88 5.70 -9.31
C GLY A 6 0.18 6.38 -8.15
N TRP A 7 -0.93 5.79 -7.71
CA TRP A 7 -1.81 6.33 -6.67
C TRP A 7 -1.20 6.21 -5.26
N ILE A 8 -0.88 7.34 -4.63
CA ILE A 8 -0.36 7.42 -3.26
C ILE A 8 -1.56 7.70 -2.35
N PHE A 9 -1.65 7.11 -1.14
CA PHE A 9 -2.72 7.39 -0.17
C PHE A 9 -2.56 8.82 0.35
N SER A 10 -2.92 9.81 -0.46
CA SER A 10 -2.89 11.22 -0.08
C SER A 10 -4.31 11.65 0.25
N ARG A 11 -4.54 12.09 1.48
CA ARG A 11 -5.72 12.90 1.81
C ARG A 11 -5.55 14.28 1.15
N THR A 12 -5.82 14.38 -0.12
CA THR A 12 -6.16 15.66 -0.71
C THR A 12 -7.67 15.74 -0.83
N LYS A 13 -8.26 16.77 -0.22
CA LYS A 13 -9.61 17.28 -0.53
C LYS A 13 -9.66 17.82 -1.96
N ALA A 14 -9.11 17.08 -2.92
CA ALA A 14 -9.23 17.36 -4.32
C ALA A 14 -10.38 16.49 -4.83
N SER A 15 -11.27 17.16 -5.56
CA SER A 15 -12.33 16.60 -6.38
C SER A 15 -12.08 15.16 -6.83
N ARG A 16 -13.14 14.37 -6.93
CA ARG A 16 -13.22 13.17 -7.77
C ARG A 16 -12.87 13.53 -9.23
N GLU A 17 -11.62 13.83 -9.52
CA GLU A 17 -11.07 13.61 -10.84
C GLU A 17 -10.72 12.13 -10.89
N LYS A 18 -11.75 11.35 -11.24
CA LYS A 18 -11.59 10.05 -11.86
C LYS A 18 -10.75 10.25 -13.13
N ASN A 19 -9.43 10.33 -12.98
CA ASN A 19 -8.51 10.09 -14.09
C ASN A 19 -8.52 8.58 -14.40
N GLY A 20 -9.68 8.07 -14.84
CA GLY A 20 -9.92 6.68 -15.21
C GLY A 20 -9.68 5.64 -14.10
N PRO A 21 -10.05 4.36 -14.33
CA PRO A 21 -9.65 3.25 -13.49
C PRO A 21 -8.18 2.94 -13.75
N SER A 22 -7.28 3.78 -13.26
CA SER A 22 -5.85 3.52 -13.38
C SER A 22 -5.38 2.69 -12.18
N ASP A 23 -4.88 1.48 -12.44
CA ASP A 23 -4.27 0.60 -11.45
C ASP A 23 -3.28 1.37 -10.53
N PRO A 24 -3.26 1.11 -9.20
CA PRO A 24 -2.31 1.71 -8.26
C PRO A 24 -0.86 1.48 -8.68
N ILE A 25 -0.60 0.32 -9.28
CA ILE A 25 0.66 -0.03 -9.92
C ILE A 25 0.46 -0.36 -11.41
N GLN A 26 0.95 0.53 -12.27
CA GLN A 26 0.88 0.38 -13.73
C GLN A 26 2.05 -0.44 -14.30
N PHE A 27 1.83 -1.09 -15.45
CA PHE A 27 2.81 -1.94 -16.13
C PHE A 27 4.09 -1.20 -16.59
N VAL A 28 4.02 0.13 -16.75
CA VAL A 28 5.15 0.98 -17.18
C VAL A 28 6.36 0.91 -16.24
N SER A 29 6.17 0.43 -15.01
CA SER A 29 7.23 0.31 -14.01
C SER A 29 7.90 -1.08 -13.96
N CYS A 30 7.44 -2.05 -14.75
CA CYS A 30 7.91 -3.44 -14.73
C CYS A 30 8.55 -3.84 -16.08
N GLN A 31 9.63 -4.62 -16.04
CA GLN A 31 10.27 -5.14 -17.26
C GLN A 31 9.25 -5.94 -18.11
N PHE A 32 9.32 -5.81 -19.44
CA PHE A 32 8.41 -6.44 -20.40
C PHE A 32 6.92 -6.12 -20.19
N ASN A 33 6.62 -4.91 -19.69
CA ASN A 33 5.27 -4.50 -19.31
C ASN A 33 4.60 -5.50 -18.35
N GLY A 34 5.36 -6.18 -17.48
CA GLY A 34 4.83 -7.07 -16.45
C GLY A 34 3.94 -8.22 -16.92
N SER A 35 3.99 -8.60 -18.21
CA SER A 35 3.17 -9.70 -18.77
C SER A 35 3.32 -11.01 -17.99
N LYS A 36 4.52 -11.28 -17.46
CA LYS A 36 4.81 -12.47 -16.64
C LYS A 36 4.37 -12.41 -15.17
N CYS A 37 4.04 -11.22 -14.65
CA CYS A 37 3.54 -11.05 -13.28
C CYS A 37 2.14 -10.42 -13.25
N VAL A 38 1.40 -10.49 -14.36
CA VAL A 38 0.09 -9.81 -14.49
C VAL A 38 -0.91 -10.26 -13.44
N ASN A 39 -0.92 -11.56 -13.12
CA ASN A 39 -1.85 -12.13 -12.14
C ASN A 39 -1.51 -11.67 -10.71
N GLN A 40 -0.23 -11.69 -10.34
CA GLN A 40 0.23 -11.20 -9.03
C GLN A 40 -0.01 -9.70 -8.90
N ARG A 41 0.27 -8.94 -9.96
CA ARG A 41 0.01 -7.50 -10.01
C ARG A 41 -1.48 -7.19 -9.84
N ALA A 42 -2.36 -7.93 -10.53
CA ALA A 42 -3.80 -7.75 -10.38
C ALA A 42 -4.27 -8.00 -8.94
N LYS A 43 -3.78 -9.07 -8.31
CA LYS A 43 -4.06 -9.37 -6.89
C LYS A 43 -3.56 -8.26 -5.96
N ILE A 44 -2.32 -7.82 -6.15
CA ILE A 44 -1.71 -6.75 -5.33
C ILE A 44 -2.48 -5.44 -5.52
N ASN A 45 -2.83 -5.07 -6.75
CA ASN A 45 -3.63 -3.87 -7.03
C ASN A 45 -5.02 -3.96 -6.39
N GLN A 46 -5.66 -5.14 -6.40
CA GLN A 46 -6.94 -5.36 -5.74
C GLN A 46 -6.84 -5.12 -4.22
N CYS A 47 -5.82 -5.69 -3.56
CA CYS A 47 -5.58 -5.45 -2.13
C CYS A 47 -5.28 -3.98 -1.83
N LEU A 48 -4.51 -3.30 -2.69
CA LEU A 48 -4.24 -1.87 -2.56
C LEU A 48 -5.52 -1.03 -2.68
N PHE A 49 -6.42 -1.37 -3.61
CA PHE A 49 -7.71 -0.70 -3.74
C PHE A 49 -8.57 -0.87 -2.50
N LYS A 50 -8.76 -2.12 -2.04
CA LYS A 50 -9.54 -2.40 -0.83
C LYS A 50 -8.96 -1.72 0.40
N SER A 51 -7.64 -1.80 0.57
CA SER A 51 -6.96 -1.12 1.66
C SER A 51 -7.23 0.38 1.65
N HIS A 52 -7.22 1.00 0.47
CA HIS A 52 -7.55 2.41 0.34
C HIS A 52 -9.01 2.71 0.67
N ASP A 53 -9.95 1.89 0.20
CA ASP A 53 -11.38 2.07 0.51
C ASP A 53 -11.61 2.00 2.03
N SER A 54 -11.08 0.96 2.70
CA SER A 54 -11.12 0.84 4.16
C SER A 54 -10.42 2.02 4.86
N PHE A 55 -9.30 2.53 4.31
CA PHE A 55 -8.62 3.72 4.86
C PHE A 55 -9.50 4.98 4.79
N VAL A 56 -10.23 5.17 3.68
CA VAL A 56 -11.16 6.30 3.51
C VAL A 56 -12.31 6.20 4.51
N ASP A 57 -12.81 4.99 4.74
CA ASP A 57 -13.89 4.70 5.69
C ASP A 57 -13.40 4.64 7.16
N LYS A 58 -12.08 4.82 7.38
CA LYS A 58 -11.39 4.77 8.69
C LYS A 58 -11.44 3.39 9.37
N GLU A 59 -11.66 2.34 8.58
CA GLU A 59 -11.51 0.94 8.95
C GLU A 59 -10.03 0.56 8.86
N TYR A 60 -9.22 1.10 9.78
CA TYR A 60 -7.76 0.99 9.68
C TYR A 60 -7.24 -0.44 9.86
N ASP A 61 -7.92 -1.28 10.65
CA ASP A 61 -7.52 -2.68 10.84
C ASP A 61 -7.63 -3.46 9.53
N ASP A 62 -8.77 -3.34 8.84
CA ASP A 62 -9.00 -3.95 7.53
C ASP A 62 -8.02 -3.39 6.47
N SER A 63 -7.78 -2.09 6.53
CA SER A 63 -6.81 -1.43 5.65
C SER A 63 -5.39 -2.00 5.81
N ILE A 64 -4.96 -2.26 7.06
CA ILE A 64 -3.66 -2.85 7.39
C ILE A 64 -3.61 -4.32 6.96
N GLU A 65 -4.67 -5.10 7.17
CA GLU A 65 -4.73 -6.51 6.80
C GLU A 65 -4.63 -6.72 5.28
N GLU A 66 -5.30 -5.89 4.50
CA GLU A 66 -5.21 -5.93 3.03
C GLU A 66 -3.80 -5.57 2.54
N LEU A 67 -3.11 -4.60 3.16
CA LEU A 67 -1.70 -4.32 2.83
C LEU A 67 -0.75 -5.45 3.21
N LYS A 68 -0.99 -6.10 4.35
CA LYS A 68 -0.23 -7.29 4.76
C LYS A 68 -0.41 -8.41 3.72
N THR A 69 -1.64 -8.64 3.28
CA THR A 69 -1.96 -9.62 2.24
C THR A 69 -1.27 -9.27 0.92
N ALA A 70 -1.30 -8.00 0.51
CA ALA A 70 -0.58 -7.52 -0.66
C ALA A 70 0.94 -7.79 -0.54
N TYR A 71 1.53 -7.54 0.64
CA TYR A 71 2.95 -7.75 0.88
C TYR A 71 3.33 -9.23 0.76
N VAL A 72 2.56 -10.12 1.37
CA VAL A 72 2.78 -11.57 1.30
C VAL A 72 2.72 -12.05 -0.17
N ALA A 73 1.76 -11.56 -0.95
CA ALA A 73 1.65 -11.88 -2.37
C ALA A 73 2.88 -11.45 -3.20
N THR A 74 3.69 -10.50 -2.72
CA THR A 74 4.96 -10.15 -3.39
C THR A 74 6.05 -11.20 -3.21
N HIS A 75 5.97 -12.08 -2.21
CA HIS A 75 6.93 -13.16 -2.00
C HIS A 75 6.74 -14.30 -3.00
N ASP A 76 5.51 -14.47 -3.51
CA ASP A 76 5.20 -15.44 -4.56
C ASP A 76 5.78 -15.04 -5.93
N ILE A 77 6.30 -13.81 -6.06
CA ILE A 77 6.94 -13.32 -7.28
C ILE A 77 8.42 -13.70 -7.25
N LEU A 78 8.73 -14.88 -7.78
CA LEU A 78 10.07 -15.43 -7.85
C LEU A 78 10.66 -15.32 -9.27
N GLY A 79 11.96 -15.02 -9.35
CA GLY A 79 12.74 -15.11 -10.59
C GLY A 79 12.69 -13.89 -11.53
N SER A 80 13.64 -13.85 -12.45
CA SER A 80 13.69 -12.87 -13.54
C SER A 80 12.57 -13.15 -14.55
N PRO A 81 11.86 -12.13 -15.08
CA PRO A 81 12.12 -10.68 -14.94
C PRO A 81 11.34 -10.01 -13.80
N CYS A 82 10.50 -10.75 -13.07
CA CYS A 82 9.52 -10.19 -12.15
C CYS A 82 10.09 -9.78 -10.78
N ALA A 83 11.31 -10.21 -10.44
CA ALA A 83 11.97 -9.85 -9.18
C ALA A 83 12.07 -8.32 -8.96
N SER A 84 12.39 -7.56 -10.01
CA SER A 84 12.42 -6.09 -9.95
C SER A 84 11.03 -5.48 -9.68
N CYS A 85 9.99 -6.11 -10.21
CA CYS A 85 8.61 -5.69 -10.03
C CYS A 85 8.10 -6.03 -8.62
N ALA A 86 8.53 -7.16 -8.07
CA ALA A 86 8.26 -7.50 -6.67
C ALA A 86 8.79 -6.44 -5.71
N GLN A 87 10.01 -5.94 -5.93
CA GLN A 87 10.60 -4.88 -5.12
C GLN A 87 9.85 -3.55 -5.24
N LEU A 88 9.41 -3.20 -6.47
CA LEU A 88 8.55 -2.04 -6.70
C LEU A 88 7.23 -2.18 -5.93
N PHE A 89 6.60 -3.35 -5.97
CA PHE A 89 5.34 -3.62 -5.28
C PHE A 89 5.51 -3.50 -3.76
N ARG A 90 6.55 -4.12 -3.18
CA ARG A 90 6.89 -4.00 -1.76
C ARG A 90 7.10 -2.55 -1.35
N THR A 91 7.87 -1.79 -2.12
CA THR A 91 8.10 -0.36 -1.87
C THR A 91 6.78 0.39 -1.79
N ARG A 92 5.85 0.10 -2.72
CA ARG A 92 4.56 0.77 -2.76
C ARG A 92 3.65 0.41 -1.58
N ILE A 93 3.63 -0.86 -1.22
CA ILE A 93 2.86 -1.36 -0.08
C ILE A 93 3.39 -0.74 1.23
N THR A 94 4.72 -0.71 1.41
CA THR A 94 5.34 -0.08 2.57
C THR A 94 5.02 1.41 2.67
N GLN A 95 5.08 2.16 1.55
CA GLN A 95 4.67 3.57 1.53
C GLN A 95 3.22 3.75 1.96
N SER A 96 2.32 2.87 1.50
CA SER A 96 0.89 2.93 1.87
C SER A 96 0.70 2.67 3.36
N MET A 97 1.42 1.69 3.91
CA MET A 97 1.42 1.38 5.35
C MET A 97 1.96 2.54 6.20
N GLU A 98 3.03 3.20 5.75
CA GLU A 98 3.60 4.38 6.41
C GLU A 98 2.60 5.55 6.47
N GLN A 99 1.73 5.68 5.45
CA GLN A 99 0.69 6.70 5.44
C GLN A 99 -0.43 6.40 6.44
N ILE A 100 -0.88 5.15 6.51
CA ILE A 100 -1.83 4.70 7.54
C ILE A 100 -1.24 4.94 8.93
N HIS A 101 0.01 4.52 9.16
CA HIS A 101 0.72 4.74 10.41
C HIS A 101 0.81 6.23 10.77
N GLY A 102 1.13 7.10 9.81
CA GLY A 102 1.19 8.55 10.03
C GLY A 102 -0.17 9.16 10.40
N GLU A 103 -1.26 8.68 9.81
CA GLU A 103 -2.62 9.11 10.17
C GLU A 103 -3.02 8.62 11.57
N LEU A 104 -2.80 7.34 11.85
CA LEU A 104 -3.03 6.75 13.17
C LEU A 104 -2.18 7.43 14.25
N HIS A 105 -0.94 7.79 13.95
CA HIS A 105 -0.09 8.57 14.85
C HIS A 105 -0.75 9.90 15.18
N ARG A 106 -1.28 10.65 14.21
CA ARG A 106 -1.98 11.92 14.45
C ARG A 106 -3.28 11.75 15.23
N MET A 107 -3.98 10.62 15.09
CA MET A 107 -5.22 10.34 15.83
C MET A 107 -4.96 9.89 17.26
N THR A 108 -3.81 9.26 17.50
CA THR A 108 -3.39 8.75 18.83
C THR A 108 -2.52 9.75 19.58
N THR A 109 -1.90 10.71 18.89
CA THR A 109 -1.07 11.77 19.47
C THR A 109 -1.71 13.14 19.24
N GLY A 110 -2.13 13.79 20.32
CA GLY A 110 -2.79 15.11 20.24
C GLY A 110 -3.70 15.37 21.44
N PHE A 111 -4.33 16.56 21.45
CA PHE A 111 -5.27 16.96 22.50
C PHE A 111 -6.57 16.12 22.47
N PHE A 112 -7.03 15.74 21.28
CA PHE A 112 -8.14 14.80 21.09
C PHE A 112 -7.56 13.45 20.68
N ARG A 113 -6.89 12.76 21.62
CA ARG A 113 -6.40 11.40 21.38
C ARG A 113 -7.55 10.41 21.39
N TRP A 114 -7.56 9.52 20.41
CA TRP A 114 -8.55 8.46 20.29
C TRP A 114 -7.85 7.14 20.60
N ASP A 115 -7.89 6.75 21.89
CA ASP A 115 -7.18 5.56 22.38
C ASP A 115 -7.64 4.27 21.69
N CYS A 116 -8.84 4.26 21.08
CA CYS A 116 -9.36 3.14 20.29
C CYS A 116 -8.51 2.80 19.06
N TYR A 117 -7.74 3.75 18.52
CA TYR A 117 -6.88 3.53 17.34
C TYR A 117 -5.43 3.16 17.69
N LYS A 118 -5.09 3.13 18.98
CA LYS A 118 -3.75 2.77 19.44
C LYS A 118 -3.35 1.33 19.06
N PRO A 119 -4.23 0.31 19.14
CA PRO A 119 -3.90 -1.02 18.68
C PRO A 119 -3.52 -1.04 17.19
N SER A 120 -4.33 -0.43 16.33
CA SER A 120 -4.05 -0.33 14.89
C SER A 120 -2.73 0.39 14.62
N TYR A 121 -2.40 1.43 15.40
CA TYR A 121 -1.12 2.14 15.31
C TYR A 121 0.07 1.22 15.60
N GLU A 122 0.00 0.44 16.67
CA GLU A 122 1.06 -0.50 17.06
C GLU A 122 1.23 -1.63 16.03
N VAL A 123 0.13 -2.14 15.48
CA VAL A 123 0.15 -3.13 14.39
C VAL A 123 0.81 -2.54 13.14
N ALA A 124 0.40 -1.35 12.70
CA ALA A 124 1.00 -0.69 11.54
C ALA A 124 2.51 -0.47 11.72
N ASN A 125 2.93 -0.02 12.92
CA ASN A 125 4.34 0.17 13.23
C ASN A 125 5.12 -1.15 13.19
N THR A 126 4.54 -2.23 13.73
CA THR A 126 5.13 -3.57 13.70
C THR A 126 5.32 -4.05 12.26
N MET A 127 4.27 -3.91 11.43
CA MET A 127 4.29 -4.32 10.02
C MET A 127 5.33 -3.54 9.20
N ILE A 128 5.46 -2.22 9.41
CA ILE A 128 6.50 -1.41 8.73
C ILE A 128 7.89 -1.94 9.07
N ASN A 129 8.13 -2.29 10.33
CA ASN A 129 9.42 -2.84 10.76
C ASN A 129 9.68 -4.23 10.15
N GLU A 130 8.65 -5.08 10.02
CA GLU A 130 8.77 -6.37 9.34
C GLU A 130 9.02 -6.20 7.83
N PHE A 131 8.34 -5.27 7.17
CA PHE A 131 8.53 -5.01 5.74
C PHE A 131 9.95 -4.52 5.47
N ARG A 132 10.48 -3.61 6.29
CA ARG A 132 11.85 -3.09 6.13
C ARG A 132 12.93 -4.12 6.39
N LYS A 133 12.70 -5.09 7.29
CA LYS A 133 13.63 -6.20 7.53
C LYS A 133 13.69 -7.19 6.37
N ASN A 134 12.62 -7.29 5.58
CA ASN A 134 12.44 -8.27 4.51
C ASN A 134 12.41 -7.64 3.09
N ALA A 135 12.80 -6.37 2.96
CA ALA A 135 12.85 -5.62 1.69
C ALA A 135 14.23 -5.78 1.02
#